data_AF-A0A2N6IBM6-F1
#
_entry.id   AF-A0A2N6IBM6-F1
#
_cell.length_a   1.000
_cell.length_b   1.000
_cell.length_c   1.000
_cell.angle_alpha   90.00
_cell.angle_beta   90.00
_cell.angle_gamma   90.00
#
_symmetry.space_group_name_H-M   'P 1'
#
loop_
_entity.id
_entity.type
_entity.pdbx_description
1 polymer ?
#
loop_
_entity_poly.entity_id
_entity_poly.type
_entity_poly.pdbx_seq_one_letter_code
_entity_poly.pdbx_strand_id
1 'polypeptide(L)'
;MSYTYTKVDELEKTTMVGNHQCVALVRHYAGAPATLAWKQGEAVLGNRLLRKGTAIATFINGKYANHQQGNHAALYMGQVLDGIIVMDQWSGKRLGIVTSRTVRSKGQYKNGLHIDPSNNADAFFVIE
;
A
#
# COMPACT_ATOMS: atom_id res chain seq x y z
N MET A 1 10.49 -3.49 -12.03
CA MET A 1 9.62 -4.68 -12.24
C MET A 1 8.76 -4.77 -10.99
N SER A 2 7.43 -4.70 -11.10
CA SER A 2 6.56 -4.61 -9.93
C SER A 2 6.46 -5.94 -9.17
N TYR A 3 6.50 -5.89 -7.84
CA TYR A 3 6.24 -7.05 -6.98
C TYR A 3 4.74 -7.36 -6.94
N THR A 4 4.34 -8.63 -7.08
CA THR A 4 2.92 -9.02 -7.14
C THR A 4 2.68 -10.34 -6.45
N TYR A 5 1.59 -10.43 -5.68
CA TYR A 5 1.10 -11.65 -5.07
C TYR A 5 -0.28 -12.03 -5.63
N THR A 6 -0.37 -13.12 -6.38
CA THR A 6 -1.58 -13.45 -7.16
C THR A 6 -2.76 -13.94 -6.32
N LYS A 7 -2.54 -14.36 -5.07
CA LYS A 7 -3.55 -14.91 -4.16
C LYS A 7 -3.99 -13.94 -3.07
N VAL A 8 -3.94 -12.64 -3.35
CA VAL A 8 -4.22 -11.59 -2.36
C VAL A 8 -5.61 -11.70 -1.71
N ASP A 9 -6.60 -12.25 -2.42
CA ASP A 9 -7.93 -12.51 -1.87
C ASP A 9 -7.93 -13.50 -0.70
N GLU A 10 -7.02 -14.48 -0.72
CA GLU A 10 -6.90 -15.51 0.32
C GLU A 10 -6.38 -14.92 1.65
N LEU A 11 -5.90 -13.67 1.66
CA LEU A 11 -5.36 -13.01 2.85
C LEU A 11 -6.44 -12.38 3.74
N GLU A 12 -7.66 -12.22 3.23
CA GLU A 12 -8.76 -11.62 4.00
C GLU A 12 -9.02 -12.43 5.29
N LYS A 13 -9.00 -11.75 6.44
CA LYS A 13 -9.19 -12.32 7.78
C LYS A 13 -8.14 -13.35 8.21
N THR A 14 -6.99 -13.37 7.56
CA THR A 14 -5.85 -14.20 8.02
C THR A 14 -5.09 -13.53 9.16
N THR A 15 -4.29 -14.33 9.89
CA THR A 15 -3.40 -13.80 10.94
C THR A 15 -2.36 -12.84 10.34
N MET A 16 -2.05 -11.76 11.06
CA MET A 16 -0.98 -10.85 10.66
C MET A 16 0.37 -11.56 10.58
N VAL A 17 1.21 -11.10 9.65
CA VAL A 17 2.54 -11.69 9.42
C VAL A 17 3.67 -10.81 9.94
N GLY A 18 4.82 -11.42 10.21
CA GLY A 18 6.02 -10.71 10.65
C GLY A 18 5.82 -9.92 11.94
N ASN A 19 6.25 -8.66 11.96
CA ASN A 19 6.11 -7.77 13.11
C ASN A 19 4.78 -6.98 13.12
N HIS A 20 3.76 -7.48 12.40
CA HIS A 20 2.44 -6.88 12.24
C HIS A 20 2.42 -5.51 11.54
N GLN A 21 3.57 -5.03 11.05
CA GLN A 21 3.65 -3.80 10.26
C GLN A 21 3.17 -4.02 8.83
N CYS A 22 2.75 -2.95 8.17
CA CYS A 22 2.28 -2.95 6.79
C CYS A 22 3.35 -3.44 5.79
N VAL A 23 4.60 -3.00 6.00
CA VAL A 23 5.77 -3.43 5.21
C VAL A 23 6.00 -4.94 5.30
N ALA A 24 5.75 -5.56 6.46
CA ALA A 24 5.98 -6.99 6.64
C ALA A 24 5.07 -7.83 5.72
N LEU A 25 3.82 -7.42 5.53
CA LEU A 25 2.88 -8.09 4.63
C LEU A 25 3.39 -8.10 3.19
N VAL A 26 3.79 -6.92 2.69
CA VAL A 26 4.25 -6.76 1.31
C VAL A 26 5.54 -7.53 1.07
N ARG A 27 6.50 -7.48 2.01
CA ARG A 27 7.75 -8.25 1.91
C ARG A 27 7.50 -9.75 1.97
N HIS A 28 6.59 -10.21 2.82
CA HIS A 28 6.30 -11.62 3.01
C HIS A 28 5.60 -12.24 1.79
N TYR A 29 4.55 -11.59 1.27
CA TYR A 29 3.73 -12.17 0.21
C TYR A 29 4.17 -11.79 -1.22
N ALA A 30 4.59 -10.54 -1.44
CA ALA A 30 4.98 -10.08 -2.77
C ALA A 30 6.49 -10.25 -3.06
N GLY A 31 7.29 -10.62 -2.06
CA GLY A 31 8.74 -10.77 -2.20
C GLY A 31 9.49 -9.44 -2.38
N ALA A 32 8.89 -8.32 -1.98
CA ALA A 32 9.55 -7.02 -2.06
C ALA A 32 10.83 -6.98 -1.18
N PRO A 33 11.91 -6.31 -1.61
CA PRO A 33 13.15 -6.22 -0.85
C PRO A 33 12.98 -5.29 0.36
N ALA A 34 14.08 -4.98 1.05
CA ALA A 34 14.06 -3.96 2.10
C ALA A 34 13.59 -2.61 1.55
N THR A 35 12.90 -1.82 2.38
CA THR A 35 12.28 -0.54 1.99
C THR A 35 13.27 0.49 1.44
N LEU A 36 14.55 0.39 1.82
CA LEU A 36 15.63 1.23 1.27
C LEU A 36 15.86 1.01 -0.24
N ALA A 37 15.49 -0.15 -0.77
CA ALA A 37 15.62 -0.47 -2.18
C ALA A 37 14.39 -0.07 -2.99
N TRP A 38 13.27 0.29 -2.34
CA TRP A 38 12.02 0.61 -3.02
C TRP A 38 12.11 1.94 -3.75
N LYS A 39 11.68 1.91 -5.01
CA LYS A 39 11.52 3.11 -5.84
C LYS A 39 10.04 3.33 -6.15
N GLN A 40 9.70 4.60 -6.26
CA GLN A 40 8.37 5.02 -6.70
C GLN A 40 8.20 4.67 -8.19
N GLY A 41 7.27 3.77 -8.47
CA GLY A 41 6.82 3.45 -9.82
C GLY A 41 5.59 4.28 -10.23
N GLU A 42 4.76 3.69 -11.08
CA GLU A 42 3.53 4.32 -11.58
C GLU A 42 2.52 4.65 -10.46
N ALA A 43 1.73 5.70 -10.67
CA ALA A 43 0.60 6.03 -9.80
C ALA A 43 -0.44 4.90 -9.83
N VAL A 44 -0.99 4.56 -8.67
CA VAL A 44 -1.99 3.48 -8.54
C VAL A 44 -3.36 3.98 -8.96
N LEU A 45 -3.82 5.09 -8.38
CA LEU A 45 -5.12 5.68 -8.69
C LEU A 45 -5.18 6.10 -10.16
N GLY A 46 -6.22 5.66 -10.87
CA GLY A 46 -6.39 5.89 -12.31
C GLY A 46 -5.72 4.86 -13.22
N ASN A 47 -4.77 4.06 -12.71
CA ASN A 47 -4.12 3.01 -13.50
C ASN A 47 -5.00 1.76 -13.62
N ARG A 48 -5.70 1.64 -14.75
CA ARG A 48 -6.62 0.53 -15.06
C ARG A 48 -5.91 -0.78 -15.45
N LEU A 49 -4.61 -0.73 -15.72
CA LEU A 49 -3.82 -1.91 -16.12
C LEU A 49 -3.15 -2.59 -14.92
N LEU A 50 -3.24 -1.99 -13.72
CA LEU A 50 -2.61 -2.51 -12.53
C LEU A 50 -3.22 -3.85 -12.12
N ARG A 51 -2.35 -4.84 -11.93
CA ARG A 51 -2.76 -6.19 -11.56
C ARG A 51 -3.15 -6.25 -10.09
N LYS A 52 -4.22 -6.98 -9.82
CA LYS A 52 -4.59 -7.34 -8.45
C LYS A 52 -3.42 -8.08 -7.78
N GLY A 53 -3.13 -7.70 -6.54
CA GLY A 53 -2.00 -8.20 -5.76
C GLY A 53 -0.69 -7.43 -5.94
N THR A 54 -0.64 -6.39 -6.77
CA THR A 54 0.57 -5.58 -6.93
C THR A 54 0.92 -4.86 -5.63
N ALA A 55 2.20 -4.89 -5.27
CA ALA A 55 2.76 -4.20 -4.13
C ALA A 55 2.77 -2.69 -4.37
N ILE A 56 2.16 -1.96 -3.44
CA ILE A 56 2.04 -0.50 -3.50
C ILE A 56 2.45 0.12 -2.18
N ALA A 57 2.94 1.34 -2.22
CA ALA A 57 3.29 2.09 -1.02
C ALA A 57 3.14 3.59 -1.22
N THR A 58 3.16 4.31 -0.11
CA THR A 58 3.31 5.77 -0.10
C THR A 58 4.76 6.17 -0.33
N PHE A 59 4.98 7.17 -1.17
CA PHE A 59 6.31 7.70 -1.45
C PHE A 59 6.37 9.21 -1.21
N ILE A 60 7.56 9.69 -0.82
CA ILE A 60 7.90 11.11 -0.74
C ILE A 60 9.18 11.29 -1.55
N ASN A 61 9.14 12.16 -2.56
CA ASN A 61 10.28 12.42 -3.45
C ASN A 61 10.90 11.14 -4.04
N GLY A 62 10.07 10.20 -4.51
CA GLY A 62 10.54 8.97 -5.14
C GLY A 62 10.96 7.84 -4.19
N LYS A 63 10.94 8.07 -2.87
CA LYS A 63 11.43 7.12 -1.86
C LYS A 63 10.40 6.82 -0.79
N TYR A 64 10.45 5.60 -0.26
CA TYR A 64 9.65 5.25 0.90
C TYR A 64 10.19 5.97 2.14
N ALA A 65 9.37 6.82 2.76
CA ALA A 65 9.80 7.72 3.83
C ALA A 65 10.23 7.02 5.12
N ASN A 66 9.70 5.82 5.38
CA ASN A 66 10.00 5.02 6.58
C ASN A 66 9.88 5.80 7.91
N HIS A 67 8.92 6.74 7.98
CA HIS A 67 8.60 7.43 9.22
C HIS A 67 7.90 6.49 10.21
N GLN A 68 7.83 6.89 11.48
CA GLN A 68 7.06 6.14 12.48
C GLN A 68 5.55 6.12 12.17
N GLN A 69 5.06 7.13 11.46
CA GLN A 69 3.65 7.30 11.11
C GLN A 69 3.51 8.00 9.75
N GLY A 70 2.35 7.81 9.10
CA GLY A 70 1.98 8.52 7.87
C GLY A 70 2.41 7.84 6.57
N ASN A 71 3.36 6.91 6.59
CA ASN A 71 3.66 6.02 5.46
C ASN A 71 2.93 4.69 5.58
N HIS A 72 2.60 4.09 4.43
CA HIS A 72 1.92 2.80 4.37
C HIS A 72 2.37 1.98 3.16
N ALA A 73 2.25 0.65 3.28
CA ALA A 73 2.49 -0.30 2.21
C ALA A 73 1.37 -1.35 2.22
N ALA A 74 0.91 -1.76 1.05
CA ALA A 74 -0.22 -2.69 0.92
C ALA A 74 -0.14 -3.50 -0.37
N LEU A 75 -1.05 -4.47 -0.51
CA LEU A 75 -1.29 -5.15 -1.77
C LEU A 75 -2.57 -4.57 -2.41
N TYR A 76 -2.46 -4.15 -3.66
CA TYR A 76 -3.58 -3.57 -4.40
C TYR A 76 -4.66 -4.62 -4.69
N MET A 77 -5.93 -4.29 -4.45
CA MET A 77 -7.07 -5.17 -4.70
C MET A 77 -7.95 -4.74 -5.89
N GLY A 78 -7.95 -3.44 -6.20
CA GLY A 78 -8.83 -2.85 -7.21
C GLY A 78 -9.05 -1.36 -6.97
N GLN A 79 -9.91 -0.75 -7.77
CA GLN A 79 -10.32 0.66 -7.61
C GLN A 79 -11.83 0.79 -7.49
N VAL A 80 -12.24 1.87 -6.84
CA VAL A 80 -13.61 2.39 -6.80
C VAL A 80 -13.59 3.81 -7.37
N LEU A 81 -14.78 4.41 -7.57
CA LEU A 81 -14.92 5.71 -8.25
C LEU A 81 -14.01 6.82 -7.67
N ASP A 82 -13.82 6.81 -6.36
CA ASP A 82 -13.15 7.83 -5.56
C ASP A 82 -11.99 7.25 -4.72
N GLY A 83 -11.38 6.13 -5.14
CA GLY A 83 -10.29 5.53 -4.36
C GLY A 83 -9.84 4.15 -4.81
N ILE A 84 -9.06 3.51 -3.95
CA ILE A 84 -8.50 2.18 -4.17
C ILE A 84 -8.90 1.23 -3.06
N ILE A 85 -8.98 -0.06 -3.38
CA ILE A 85 -9.14 -1.13 -2.40
C ILE A 85 -7.75 -1.74 -2.17
N VAL A 86 -7.38 -1.91 -0.91
CA VAL A 86 -6.07 -2.46 -0.54
C VAL A 86 -6.25 -3.57 0.48
N MET A 87 -5.37 -4.56 0.43
CA MET A 87 -5.21 -5.60 1.45
C MET A 87 -4.01 -5.24 2.32
N ASP A 88 -4.23 -5.04 3.63
CA ASP A 88 -3.19 -4.58 4.53
C ASP A 88 -3.29 -5.09 5.97
N GLN A 89 -2.23 -4.79 6.73
CA GLN A 89 -2.15 -4.91 8.17
C GLN A 89 -1.35 -3.72 8.72
N TRP A 90 -1.50 -3.41 10.01
CA TRP A 90 -0.62 -2.50 10.72
C TRP A 90 -0.66 -2.78 12.23
N SER A 91 0.39 -2.39 12.93
CA SER A 91 0.44 -2.55 14.38
C SER A 91 -0.63 -1.68 15.05
N GLY A 92 -1.40 -2.27 15.97
CA GLY A 92 -2.53 -1.59 16.61
C GLY A 92 -3.83 -1.59 15.80
N LYS A 93 -3.91 -2.33 14.68
CA LYS A 93 -5.19 -2.56 13.99
C LYS A 93 -6.15 -3.29 14.93
N ARG A 94 -7.34 -2.71 15.14
CA ARG A 94 -8.34 -3.18 16.13
C ARG A 94 -8.66 -4.67 16.04
N LEU A 95 -8.75 -5.21 14.83
CA LEU A 95 -9.10 -6.62 14.61
C LEU A 95 -7.91 -7.58 14.75
N GLY A 96 -6.66 -7.09 14.73
CA GLY A 96 -5.47 -7.94 14.84
C GLY A 96 -5.25 -8.93 13.67
N ILE A 97 -5.95 -8.72 12.55
CA ILE A 97 -5.92 -9.60 11.36
C ILE A 97 -5.68 -8.78 10.09
N VAL A 98 -5.24 -9.45 9.04
CA VAL A 98 -5.16 -8.89 7.69
C VAL A 98 -6.59 -8.68 7.18
N THR A 99 -6.89 -7.49 6.64
CA THR A 99 -8.21 -7.20 6.05
C THR A 99 -8.07 -6.25 4.88
N SER A 100 -9.02 -6.33 3.96
CA SER A 100 -9.19 -5.30 2.95
C SER A 100 -9.83 -4.04 3.53
N ARG A 101 -9.55 -2.90 2.90
CA ARG A 101 -10.23 -1.62 3.15
C ARG A 101 -10.21 -0.75 1.90
N THR A 102 -11.17 0.16 1.84
CA THR A 102 -11.16 1.24 0.84
C THR A 102 -10.34 2.42 1.36
N VAL A 103 -9.42 2.89 0.55
CA VAL A 103 -8.65 4.12 0.74
C VAL A 103 -9.19 5.14 -0.25
N ARG A 104 -9.74 6.25 0.25
CA ARG A 104 -10.33 7.29 -0.61
C ARG A 104 -9.25 8.25 -1.11
N SER A 105 -9.47 8.84 -2.27
CA SER A 105 -8.72 9.99 -2.76
C SER A 105 -8.99 11.19 -1.84
N LYS A 106 -7.92 11.90 -1.45
CA LYS A 106 -8.00 13.10 -0.62
C LYS A 106 -7.25 14.29 -1.24
N GLY A 107 -6.49 14.05 -2.31
CA GLY A 107 -5.69 15.07 -2.99
C GLY A 107 -4.41 15.45 -2.26
N GLN A 108 -3.88 16.62 -2.60
CA GLN A 108 -2.63 17.16 -2.09
C GLN A 108 -2.83 18.58 -1.54
N TYR A 109 -1.97 18.99 -0.61
CA TYR A 109 -1.80 20.38 -0.23
C TYR A 109 -1.18 21.18 -1.38
N LYS A 110 -1.27 22.52 -1.32
CA LYS A 110 -0.67 23.43 -2.32
C LYS A 110 0.85 23.26 -2.50
N ASN A 111 1.53 22.71 -1.50
CA ASN A 111 2.97 22.42 -1.55
C ASN A 111 3.31 21.05 -2.16
N GLY A 112 2.31 20.32 -2.70
CA GLY A 112 2.48 19.01 -3.34
C GLY A 112 2.50 17.81 -2.38
N LEU A 113 2.45 18.03 -1.06
CA LEU A 113 2.37 16.93 -0.11
C LEU A 113 0.96 16.31 -0.08
N HIS A 114 0.88 14.99 -0.02
CA HIS A 114 -0.40 14.29 0.10
C HIS A 114 -1.05 14.52 1.47
N ILE A 115 -2.36 14.77 1.47
CA ILE A 115 -3.15 14.87 2.70
C ILE A 115 -3.31 13.46 3.27
N ASP A 116 -2.94 13.23 4.54
CA ASP A 116 -3.08 11.93 5.23
C ASP A 116 -2.63 10.72 4.37
N PRO A 117 -1.32 10.62 4.02
CA PRO A 117 -0.85 9.77 2.94
C PRO A 117 -1.19 8.28 3.10
N SER A 118 -1.14 7.75 4.32
CA SER A 118 -1.48 6.34 4.62
C SER A 118 -2.96 5.99 4.36
N ASN A 119 -3.83 7.00 4.30
CA ASN A 119 -5.26 6.88 4.03
C ASN A 119 -5.70 7.67 2.80
N ASN A 120 -4.78 7.98 1.91
CA ASN A 120 -5.04 8.76 0.71
C ASN A 120 -4.61 7.99 -0.53
N ALA A 121 -5.59 7.63 -1.38
CA ALA A 121 -5.35 6.87 -2.60
C ALA A 121 -4.37 7.57 -3.54
N ASP A 122 -4.35 8.90 -3.56
CA ASP A 122 -3.45 9.69 -4.39
C ASP A 122 -1.98 9.49 -4.01
N ALA A 123 -1.70 9.09 -2.77
CA ALA A 123 -0.35 8.91 -2.26
C ALA A 123 0.26 7.55 -2.61
N PHE A 124 -0.50 6.61 -3.20
CA PHE A 124 -0.02 5.26 -3.48
C PHE A 124 0.56 5.12 -4.88
N PHE A 125 1.77 4.58 -4.92
CA PHE A 125 2.50 4.24 -6.14
C PHE A 125 2.93 2.77 -6.09
N VAL A 126 3.17 2.20 -7.27
CA VAL A 126 3.73 0.85 -7.41
C VAL A 126 5.13 0.83 -6.80
N ILE A 127 5.46 -0.25 -6.09
CA ILE A 127 6.82 -0.50 -5.61
C ILE A 127 7.64 -1.14 -6.73
N GLU A 128 8.77 -0.51 -7.07
CA GLU A 128 9.77 -0.99 -8.02
C GLU A 128 11.16 -1.20 -7.41
#